data_AF-A0A7C4U5F0-F1
#
_entry.id   AF-A0A7C4U5F0-F1
#
_cell.length_a   1.000
_cell.length_b   1.000
_cell.length_c   1.000
_cell.angle_alpha   90.00
_cell.angle_beta   90.00
_cell.angle_gamma   90.00
#
_symmetry.space_group_name_H-M   'P 1'
#
loop_
_entity.id
_entity.type
_entity.pdbx_description
1 polymer ?
#
loop_
_entity_poly.entity_id
_entity_poly.type
_entity_poly.pdbx_seq_one_letter_code
_entity_poly.pdbx_strand_id
1 'polypeptide(L)'
;MVKIDWIILIFYFVVVSLYGYWIYKRKRQKEASSADFFIAEGTLSWWAIGASLIASNISAEQMTGMSGSGFQLGLAISSYEWMAALTLIIVAVFFMPVYLKNKIFTMPQFLNQRYNSKVAMAMAIFWLLLYIVVNLLSILYLGAVAIAGISGLDFTLCVFLLAVFSIFIALGGMKVVGYTSAIQVFFLVVSGFIVLFIALKMIGGDDGIFAGFRILRAEASDHFHMIFKKDNPNYIDLPGMSVLLGGMWIANLNYWGCNQYITQRALGASLPVARKGILFAAFLKMLMPFIIVLPGIAMYYLHEKGIINKELIGTESNRTYSALLTLLPDGIKGVTIAAFAATVVASLAAKVNSISTIFTLDIYKKAFKKDASESELVKIGKIAIIISTAIGILLTLGLGDSLMGEGKQGFQYIQEYTGFVSPGIFAMFLLGFFWK
;
A
#
# COMPACT_ATOMS: atom_id res chain seq x y z
N MET A 1 -4.12 8.21 23.97
CA MET A 1 -2.78 7.60 24.16
C MET A 1 -2.20 8.01 25.49
N VAL A 2 -1.52 7.11 26.20
CA VAL A 2 -0.81 7.42 27.45
C VAL A 2 0.66 7.80 27.18
N LYS A 3 1.38 8.27 28.19
CA LYS A 3 2.78 8.74 28.05
C LYS A 3 3.70 7.71 27.38
N ILE A 4 3.57 6.43 27.73
CA ILE A 4 4.41 5.37 27.16
C ILE A 4 4.16 5.17 25.65
N ASP A 5 2.92 5.33 25.19
CA ASP A 5 2.59 5.21 23.76
C ASP A 5 3.29 6.31 22.94
N TRP A 6 3.31 7.54 23.46
CA TRP A 6 3.99 8.66 22.83
C TRP A 6 5.50 8.47 22.76
N ILE A 7 6.12 7.98 23.83
CA ILE A 7 7.55 7.69 23.86
C ILE A 7 7.90 6.64 22.78
N ILE A 8 7.11 5.57 22.69
CA ILE A 8 7.31 4.52 21.68
C ILE A 8 7.15 5.08 20.27
N LEU A 9 6.12 5.90 20.03
CA LEU A 9 5.87 6.53 18.73
C LEU A 9 7.05 7.40 18.28
N ILE A 10 7.50 8.30 19.16
CA ILE A 10 8.61 9.21 18.86
C ILE A 10 9.91 8.41 18.66
N PHE A 11 10.18 7.43 19.53
CA PHE A 11 11.35 6.56 19.42
C PHE A 11 11.38 5.83 18.07
N TYR A 12 10.25 5.26 17.66
CA TYR A 12 10.11 4.59 16.36
C TYR A 12 10.46 5.52 15.20
N PHE A 13 9.87 6.73 15.16
CA PHE A 13 10.14 7.69 14.10
C PHE A 13 11.62 8.11 14.08
N VAL A 14 12.23 8.33 15.23
CA VAL A 14 13.67 8.62 15.34
C VAL A 14 14.50 7.47 14.75
N VAL A 15 14.21 6.22 15.12
CA VAL A 15 14.95 5.05 14.61
C VAL A 15 14.83 4.94 13.09
N VAL A 16 13.63 5.08 12.53
CA VAL A 16 13.42 4.98 11.07
C VAL A 16 14.07 6.14 10.34
N SER A 17 13.96 7.38 10.86
CA SER A 17 14.62 8.54 10.26
C SER A 17 16.14 8.43 10.30
N LEU A 18 16.72 7.98 11.42
CA LEU A 18 18.16 7.74 11.54
C LEU A 18 18.63 6.65 10.59
N TYR A 19 17.88 5.55 10.47
CA TYR A 19 18.18 4.49 9.52
C TYR A 19 18.10 4.98 8.06
N GLY A 20 17.06 5.74 7.71
CA GLY A 20 16.92 6.35 6.38
C GLY A 20 18.08 7.28 6.05
N TYR A 21 18.49 8.12 7.01
CA TYR A 21 19.65 8.99 6.88
C TYR A 21 20.97 8.22 6.75
N TRP A 22 21.12 7.13 7.50
CA TRP A 22 22.28 6.25 7.43
C TRP A 22 22.39 5.56 6.06
N ILE A 23 21.27 5.03 5.52
CA ILE A 23 21.21 4.49 4.16
C ILE A 23 21.56 5.58 3.14
N TYR A 24 20.97 6.76 3.28
CA TYR A 24 21.25 7.90 2.41
C TYR A 24 22.74 8.22 2.36
N LYS A 25 23.42 8.30 3.52
CA LYS A 25 24.87 8.54 3.59
C LYS A 25 25.69 7.39 3.03
N ARG A 26 25.40 6.15 3.42
CA ARG A 26 26.21 4.97 3.09
C ARG A 26 26.10 4.58 1.62
N LYS A 27 24.95 4.82 0.99
CA LYS A 27 24.65 4.44 -0.40
C LYS A 27 24.71 5.65 -1.36
N ARG A 28 25.21 6.80 -0.92
CA ARG A 28 25.46 7.97 -1.78
C ARG A 28 26.67 7.71 -2.68
N GLN A 29 26.47 7.76 -3.99
CA GLN A 29 27.60 7.79 -4.93
C GLN A 29 28.07 9.23 -5.14
N LYS A 30 29.36 9.40 -5.53
CA LYS A 30 29.97 10.72 -5.79
C LYS A 30 29.39 11.39 -7.04
N GLU A 31 28.92 10.60 -8.02
CA GLU A 31 28.18 11.05 -9.19
C GLU A 31 26.83 10.33 -9.22
N ALA A 32 25.77 10.98 -8.76
CA ALA A 32 24.44 10.37 -8.73
C ALA A 32 23.79 10.47 -10.13
N SER A 33 23.67 9.34 -10.82
CA SER A 33 22.83 9.26 -12.02
C SER A 33 21.35 9.32 -11.65
N SER A 34 20.51 9.73 -12.60
CA SER A 34 19.05 9.73 -12.43
C SER A 34 18.50 8.32 -12.22
N ALA A 35 19.07 7.31 -12.88
CA ALA A 35 18.73 5.90 -12.67
C ALA A 35 18.96 5.47 -11.21
N ASP A 36 20.05 5.95 -10.60
CA ASP A 36 20.40 5.68 -9.21
C ASP A 36 19.36 6.28 -8.23
N PHE A 37 18.90 7.50 -8.52
CA PHE A 37 17.90 8.21 -7.71
C PHE A 37 16.50 7.58 -7.86
N PHE A 38 16.07 7.28 -9.09
CA PHE A 38 14.71 6.85 -9.38
C PHE A 38 14.49 5.34 -9.18
N ILE A 39 15.49 4.49 -9.44
CA ILE A 39 15.27 3.03 -9.57
C ILE A 39 16.25 2.20 -8.74
N ALA A 40 17.26 2.84 -8.13
CA ALA A 40 18.22 2.18 -7.26
C ALA A 40 18.99 1.04 -7.97
N GLU A 41 19.39 1.28 -9.22
CA GLU A 41 20.01 0.29 -10.11
C GLU A 41 21.14 -0.52 -9.44
N GLY A 42 20.99 -1.85 -9.47
CA GLY A 42 21.94 -2.83 -8.94
C GLY A 42 22.08 -2.89 -7.41
N THR A 43 21.34 -2.07 -6.65
CA THR A 43 21.65 -1.88 -5.22
C THR A 43 20.70 -2.53 -4.23
N LEU A 44 19.43 -2.77 -4.59
CA LEU A 44 18.45 -3.37 -3.70
C LEU A 44 18.63 -4.89 -3.62
N SER A 45 18.67 -5.41 -2.39
CA SER A 45 18.65 -6.84 -2.11
C SER A 45 17.26 -7.43 -2.32
N TRP A 46 17.18 -8.73 -2.61
CA TRP A 46 15.91 -9.42 -2.87
C TRP A 46 14.88 -9.24 -1.75
N TRP A 47 15.30 -9.32 -0.48
CA TRP A 47 14.41 -9.13 0.66
C TRP A 47 13.91 -7.69 0.79
N ALA A 48 14.74 -6.70 0.40
CA ALA A 48 14.33 -5.30 0.39
C ALA A 48 13.32 -5.05 -0.73
N ILE A 49 13.52 -5.64 -1.92
CA ILE A 49 12.54 -5.58 -3.02
C ILE A 49 11.20 -6.17 -2.54
N GLY A 50 11.21 -7.40 -2.01
CA GLY A 50 9.99 -8.09 -1.62
C GLY A 50 9.24 -7.40 -0.47
N ALA A 51 9.95 -7.04 0.60
CA ALA A 51 9.33 -6.31 1.71
C ALA A 51 8.81 -4.95 1.24
N SER A 52 9.53 -4.26 0.37
CA SER A 52 9.13 -2.93 -0.04
C SER A 52 7.97 -2.92 -1.05
N LEU A 53 7.82 -3.97 -1.87
CA LEU A 53 6.60 -4.23 -2.65
C LEU A 53 5.37 -4.32 -1.73
N ILE A 54 5.51 -5.01 -0.61
CA ILE A 54 4.44 -5.18 0.39
C ILE A 54 4.16 -3.87 1.12
N ALA A 55 5.18 -3.12 1.53
CA ALA A 55 5.01 -1.81 2.17
C ALA A 55 4.34 -0.79 1.26
N SER A 56 4.57 -0.85 -0.05
CA SER A 56 3.87 0.00 -1.01
C SER A 56 2.40 -0.36 -1.17
N ASN A 57 2.06 -1.63 -0.97
CA ASN A 57 0.70 -2.11 -1.13
C ASN A 57 -0.12 -1.96 0.15
N ILE A 58 0.47 -2.16 1.32
CA ILE A 58 -0.23 -1.94 2.57
C ILE A 58 -0.22 -0.44 2.86
N SER A 59 -1.40 0.15 2.84
CA SER A 59 -1.65 1.57 3.08
C SER A 59 -2.70 1.72 4.17
N ALA A 60 -2.99 2.96 4.58
CA ALA A 60 -4.12 3.24 5.46
C ALA A 60 -5.42 2.63 4.91
N GLU A 61 -5.68 2.78 3.60
CA GLU A 61 -6.87 2.21 2.98
C GLU A 61 -6.93 0.69 3.06
N GLN A 62 -5.79 0.01 2.92
CA GLN A 62 -5.76 -1.44 2.97
C GLN A 62 -6.07 -1.93 4.38
N MET A 63 -5.50 -1.29 5.41
CA MET A 63 -5.72 -1.71 6.79
C MET A 63 -7.13 -1.42 7.29
N THR A 64 -7.65 -0.21 7.03
CA THR A 64 -9.00 0.17 7.45
C THR A 64 -10.06 -0.57 6.63
N GLY A 65 -9.89 -0.59 5.31
CA GLY A 65 -10.80 -1.23 4.36
C GLY A 65 -10.86 -2.74 4.52
N MET A 66 -9.74 -3.46 4.50
CA MET A 66 -9.75 -4.92 4.63
C MET A 66 -10.19 -5.40 6.01
N SER A 67 -9.92 -4.64 7.09
CA SER A 67 -10.44 -5.00 8.41
C SER A 67 -11.96 -4.82 8.46
N GLY A 68 -12.49 -3.74 7.87
CA GLY A 68 -13.93 -3.52 7.74
C GLY A 68 -14.61 -4.56 6.85
N SER A 69 -13.99 -4.91 5.72
CA SER A 69 -14.44 -6.03 4.89
C SER A 69 -14.32 -7.36 5.62
N GLY A 70 -13.34 -7.57 6.49
CA GLY A 70 -13.26 -8.75 7.35
C GLY A 70 -14.41 -8.81 8.35
N PHE A 71 -14.81 -7.67 8.92
CA PHE A 71 -15.98 -7.56 9.78
C PHE A 71 -17.29 -7.89 9.05
N GLN A 72 -17.47 -7.39 7.83
CA GLN A 72 -18.72 -7.52 7.07
C GLN A 72 -18.82 -8.80 6.22
N LEU A 73 -17.74 -9.12 5.51
CA LEU A 73 -17.66 -10.20 4.50
C LEU A 73 -16.96 -11.45 5.05
N GLY A 74 -16.24 -11.33 6.17
CA GLY A 74 -15.44 -12.42 6.68
C GLY A 74 -14.17 -12.69 5.85
N LEU A 75 -13.73 -13.94 5.85
CA LEU A 75 -12.50 -14.41 5.26
C LEU A 75 -12.53 -14.37 3.73
N ALA A 76 -13.71 -14.31 3.09
CA ALA A 76 -13.86 -14.25 1.63
C ALA A 76 -13.01 -13.15 0.97
N ILE A 77 -12.90 -11.98 1.63
CA ILE A 77 -12.11 -10.84 1.11
C ILE A 77 -10.62 -11.16 0.97
N SER A 78 -10.12 -12.14 1.74
CA SER A 78 -8.74 -12.66 1.65
C SER A 78 -8.39 -13.18 0.26
N SER A 79 -9.39 -13.47 -0.58
CA SER A 79 -9.18 -13.84 -1.98
C SER A 79 -8.38 -12.78 -2.74
N TYR A 80 -8.56 -11.49 -2.45
CA TYR A 80 -7.73 -10.42 -3.04
C TYR A 80 -6.24 -10.63 -2.75
N GLU A 81 -5.91 -10.97 -1.51
CA GLU A 81 -4.54 -11.15 -1.01
C GLU A 81 -3.90 -12.44 -1.54
N TRP A 82 -4.64 -13.55 -1.48
CA TRP A 82 -4.13 -14.85 -1.95
C TRP A 82 -4.04 -14.94 -3.47
N MET A 83 -5.00 -14.37 -4.21
CA MET A 83 -4.89 -14.25 -5.66
C MET A 83 -3.77 -13.29 -6.08
N ALA A 84 -3.49 -12.25 -5.29
CA ALA A 84 -2.33 -11.39 -5.48
C ALA A 84 -1.01 -12.16 -5.30
N ALA A 85 -0.91 -13.06 -4.32
CA ALA A 85 0.26 -13.92 -4.15
C ALA A 85 0.52 -14.78 -5.40
N LEU A 86 -0.53 -15.41 -5.93
CA LEU A 86 -0.44 -16.18 -7.18
C LEU A 86 -0.08 -15.29 -8.38
N THR A 87 -0.67 -14.09 -8.45
CA THR A 87 -0.38 -13.12 -9.51
C THR A 87 1.09 -12.67 -9.49
N LEU A 88 1.68 -12.48 -8.31
CA LEU A 88 3.09 -12.12 -8.19
C LEU A 88 4.02 -13.18 -8.78
N ILE A 89 3.66 -14.47 -8.68
CA ILE A 89 4.38 -15.55 -9.34
C ILE A 89 4.34 -15.37 -10.87
N ILE A 90 3.16 -15.06 -11.43
CA ILE A 90 3.01 -14.79 -12.87
C ILE A 90 3.86 -13.58 -13.28
N VAL A 91 3.84 -12.50 -12.50
CA VAL A 91 4.64 -11.30 -12.78
C VAL A 91 6.13 -11.61 -12.75
N ALA A 92 6.62 -12.37 -11.76
CA ALA A 92 8.02 -12.76 -11.66
C ALA A 92 8.49 -13.64 -12.83
N VAL A 93 7.63 -14.54 -13.29
CA VAL A 93 7.96 -15.52 -14.34
C VAL A 93 7.85 -14.90 -15.73
N PHE A 94 6.78 -14.16 -16.02
CA PHE A 94 6.41 -13.75 -17.37
C PHE A 94 6.63 -12.26 -17.66
N PHE A 95 6.30 -11.36 -16.73
CA PHE A 95 6.32 -9.91 -17.00
C PHE A 95 7.72 -9.33 -16.75
N MET A 96 8.30 -9.66 -15.60
CA MET A 96 9.59 -9.13 -15.17
C MET A 96 10.75 -9.39 -16.17
N PRO A 97 10.86 -10.57 -16.82
CA PRO A 97 11.87 -10.78 -17.85
C PRO A 97 11.74 -9.83 -19.03
N VAL A 98 10.52 -9.47 -19.44
CA VAL A 98 10.31 -8.56 -20.57
C VAL A 98 10.81 -7.17 -20.20
N TYR A 99 10.47 -6.68 -19.02
CA TYR A 99 10.93 -5.35 -18.57
C TYR A 99 12.45 -5.26 -18.45
N LEU A 100 13.08 -6.22 -17.76
CA LEU A 100 14.52 -6.17 -17.49
C LEU A 100 15.36 -6.39 -18.75
N LYS A 101 14.95 -7.29 -19.66
CA LYS A 101 15.66 -7.50 -20.93
C LYS A 101 15.60 -6.27 -21.84
N ASN A 102 14.51 -5.52 -21.80
CA ASN A 102 14.31 -4.30 -22.61
C ASN A 102 14.74 -3.01 -21.90
N LYS A 103 15.38 -3.11 -20.71
CA LYS A 103 15.84 -1.95 -19.90
C LYS A 103 14.71 -0.92 -19.68
N ILE A 104 13.55 -1.42 -19.30
CA ILE A 104 12.39 -0.61 -18.94
C ILE A 104 12.58 -0.05 -17.53
N PHE A 105 12.49 1.27 -17.42
CA PHE A 105 12.57 2.05 -16.20
C PHE A 105 11.20 2.62 -15.81
N THR A 106 10.35 2.91 -16.80
CA THR A 106 8.99 3.35 -16.56
C THR A 106 7.96 2.60 -17.39
N MET A 107 6.77 2.42 -16.85
CA MET A 107 5.66 1.79 -17.55
C MET A 107 5.26 2.58 -18.82
N PRO A 108 5.25 3.93 -18.83
CA PRO A 108 5.08 4.68 -20.08
C PRO A 108 6.22 4.46 -21.09
N GLN A 109 7.47 4.27 -20.64
CA GLN A 109 8.58 3.94 -21.54
C GLN A 109 8.35 2.61 -22.25
N PHE A 110 7.83 1.58 -21.57
CA PHE A 110 7.45 0.32 -22.21
C PHE A 110 6.42 0.57 -23.33
N LEU A 111 5.37 1.33 -23.05
CA LEU A 111 4.35 1.66 -24.06
C LEU A 111 4.90 2.50 -25.21
N ASN A 112 5.88 3.37 -24.95
CA ASN A 112 6.56 4.14 -26.00
C ASN A 112 7.32 3.23 -26.96
N GLN A 113 8.04 2.24 -26.43
CA GLN A 113 8.81 1.28 -27.23
C GLN A 113 7.90 0.33 -28.01
N ARG A 114 6.77 -0.09 -27.39
CA ARG A 114 5.86 -1.05 -28.00
C ARG A 114 4.88 -0.43 -29.00
N TYR A 115 4.40 0.77 -28.72
CA TYR A 115 3.38 1.46 -29.51
C TYR A 115 3.93 2.75 -30.12
N ASN A 116 3.89 3.86 -29.38
CA ASN A 116 4.42 5.14 -29.81
C ASN A 116 4.41 6.17 -28.67
N SER A 117 4.99 7.34 -28.93
CA SER A 117 5.12 8.43 -27.94
C SER A 117 3.80 9.08 -27.55
N LYS A 118 2.78 9.06 -28.41
CA LYS A 118 1.46 9.64 -28.07
C LYS A 118 0.76 8.79 -27.00
N VAL A 119 0.76 7.46 -27.18
CA VAL A 119 0.21 6.51 -26.19
C VAL A 119 0.96 6.64 -24.86
N ALA A 120 2.29 6.68 -24.90
CA ALA A 120 3.10 6.84 -23.71
C ALA A 120 2.85 8.16 -22.96
N MET A 121 2.74 9.28 -23.68
CA MET A 121 2.49 10.59 -23.07
C MET A 121 1.09 10.66 -22.44
N ALA A 122 0.06 10.17 -23.16
CA ALA A 122 -1.29 10.09 -22.62
C ALA A 122 -1.28 9.27 -21.32
N MET A 123 -0.62 8.12 -21.33
CA MET A 123 -0.51 7.24 -20.16
C MET A 123 0.27 7.87 -19.00
N ALA A 124 1.33 8.61 -19.26
CA ALA A 124 2.06 9.35 -18.23
C ALA A 124 1.16 10.39 -17.55
N ILE A 125 0.41 11.18 -18.33
CA ILE A 125 -0.53 12.18 -17.80
C ILE A 125 -1.62 11.51 -16.95
N PHE A 126 -2.24 10.44 -17.47
CA PHE A 126 -3.28 9.73 -16.74
C PHE A 126 -2.79 9.13 -15.42
N TRP A 127 -1.60 8.52 -15.39
CA TRP A 127 -1.05 8.01 -14.14
C TRP A 127 -0.71 9.11 -13.14
N LEU A 128 -0.19 10.25 -13.60
CA LEU A 128 0.06 11.38 -12.70
C LEU A 128 -1.25 11.89 -12.07
N LEU A 129 -2.31 12.02 -12.87
CA LEU A 129 -3.64 12.39 -12.36
C LEU A 129 -4.16 11.37 -11.37
N LEU A 130 -4.13 10.07 -11.71
CA LEU A 130 -4.56 8.99 -10.83
C LEU A 130 -3.77 9.00 -9.51
N TYR A 131 -2.44 9.10 -9.58
CA TYR A 131 -1.60 9.06 -8.38
C TYR A 131 -1.80 10.27 -7.48
N ILE A 132 -1.99 11.46 -8.05
CA ILE A 132 -2.15 12.69 -7.24
C ILE A 132 -3.59 12.79 -6.71
N VAL A 133 -4.58 12.72 -7.59
CA VAL A 133 -5.99 13.02 -7.26
C VAL A 133 -6.64 11.88 -6.49
N VAL A 134 -6.32 10.62 -6.85
CA VAL A 134 -6.90 9.45 -6.18
C VAL A 134 -5.96 8.99 -5.07
N ASN A 135 -4.74 8.57 -5.40
CA ASN A 135 -3.93 7.87 -4.39
C ASN A 135 -3.33 8.77 -3.30
N LEU A 136 -2.68 9.88 -3.64
CA LEU A 136 -2.05 10.74 -2.63
C LEU A 136 -3.09 11.35 -1.69
N LEU A 137 -4.19 11.86 -2.26
CA LEU A 137 -5.33 12.36 -1.48
C LEU A 137 -5.87 11.28 -0.54
N SER A 138 -6.14 10.06 -1.02
CA SER A 138 -6.73 9.01 -0.18
C SER A 138 -5.77 8.54 0.91
N ILE A 139 -4.49 8.33 0.60
CA ILE A 139 -3.52 7.86 1.58
C ILE A 139 -3.30 8.93 2.68
N LEU A 140 -3.18 10.21 2.30
CA LEU A 140 -3.04 11.30 3.27
C LEU A 140 -4.29 11.45 4.14
N TYR A 141 -5.48 11.48 3.52
CA TYR A 141 -6.75 11.65 4.24
C TYR A 141 -7.00 10.49 5.20
N LEU A 142 -7.04 9.25 4.70
CA LEU A 142 -7.37 8.07 5.52
C LEU A 142 -6.29 7.81 6.57
N GLY A 143 -5.02 8.06 6.24
CA GLY A 143 -3.92 7.98 7.18
C GLY A 143 -4.05 9.00 8.31
N ALA A 144 -4.38 10.25 7.99
CA ALA A 144 -4.54 11.32 8.97
C ALA A 144 -5.80 11.10 9.83
N VAL A 145 -6.93 10.68 9.27
CA VAL A 145 -8.15 10.33 10.02
C VAL A 145 -7.86 9.25 11.05
N ALA A 146 -7.19 8.17 10.65
CA ALA A 146 -6.86 7.08 11.55
C ALA A 146 -5.90 7.53 12.67
N ILE A 147 -4.83 8.25 12.35
CA ILE A 147 -3.89 8.74 13.38
C ILE A 147 -4.56 9.74 14.32
N ALA A 148 -5.33 10.69 13.80
CA ALA A 148 -6.05 11.68 14.60
C ALA A 148 -7.04 11.01 15.55
N GLY A 149 -7.84 10.06 15.06
CA GLY A 149 -8.85 9.35 15.85
C GLY A 149 -8.27 8.55 17.03
N ILE A 150 -7.03 8.06 16.92
CA ILE A 150 -6.42 7.23 17.97
C ILE A 150 -5.51 8.05 18.91
N SER A 151 -4.78 9.01 18.35
CA SER A 151 -3.83 9.83 19.11
C SER A 151 -4.49 11.01 19.80
N GLY A 152 -5.65 11.47 19.30
CA GLY A 152 -6.28 12.73 19.72
C GLY A 152 -5.58 13.97 19.15
N LEU A 153 -4.64 13.80 18.20
CA LEU A 153 -4.04 14.93 17.50
C LEU A 153 -5.03 15.57 16.53
N ASP A 154 -4.81 16.86 16.27
CA ASP A 154 -5.48 17.56 15.19
C ASP A 154 -5.25 16.87 13.83
N PHE A 155 -6.33 16.76 13.05
CA PHE A 155 -6.31 16.12 11.73
C PHE A 155 -5.33 16.82 10.78
N THR A 156 -5.35 18.16 10.75
CA THR A 156 -4.49 18.96 9.87
C THR A 156 -3.03 18.76 10.23
N LEU A 157 -2.70 18.73 11.53
CA LEU A 157 -1.36 18.38 12.00
C LEU A 157 -0.93 16.98 11.53
N CYS A 158 -1.80 15.98 11.60
CA CYS A 158 -1.51 14.63 11.11
C CYS A 158 -1.21 14.62 9.61
N VAL A 159 -1.99 15.34 8.80
CA VAL A 159 -1.76 15.50 7.35
C VAL A 159 -0.36 16.09 7.10
N PHE A 160 0.00 17.18 7.78
CA PHE A 160 1.30 17.81 7.61
C PHE A 160 2.46 16.92 8.04
N LEU A 161 2.35 16.23 9.18
CA LEU A 161 3.40 15.33 9.65
C LEU A 161 3.64 14.18 8.66
N LEU A 162 2.58 13.50 8.22
CA LEU A 162 2.67 12.43 7.22
C LEU A 162 3.33 12.91 5.92
N ALA A 163 2.90 14.07 5.42
CA ALA A 163 3.46 14.67 4.22
C ALA A 163 4.95 15.00 4.37
N VAL A 164 5.34 15.68 5.46
CA VAL A 164 6.74 16.07 5.71
C VAL A 164 7.64 14.83 5.82
N PHE A 165 7.24 13.82 6.61
CA PHE A 165 8.02 12.59 6.72
C PHE A 165 8.14 11.85 5.38
N SER A 166 7.05 11.82 4.58
CA SER A 166 7.08 11.21 3.25
C SER A 166 8.07 11.91 2.30
N ILE A 167 8.11 13.25 2.33
CA ILE A 167 9.06 14.06 1.55
C ILE A 167 10.49 13.72 1.96
N PHE A 168 10.80 13.68 3.27
CA PHE A 168 12.15 13.37 3.75
C PHE A 168 12.64 12.01 3.25
N ILE A 169 11.78 10.99 3.31
CA ILE A 169 12.11 9.64 2.83
C ILE A 169 12.26 9.63 1.30
N ALA A 170 11.33 10.25 0.57
CA ALA A 170 11.34 10.26 -0.90
C ALA A 170 12.51 11.06 -1.50
N LEU A 171 12.92 12.16 -0.86
CA LEU A 171 14.11 12.93 -1.25
C LEU A 171 15.42 12.13 -1.11
N GLY A 172 15.40 11.07 -0.28
CA GLY A 172 16.47 10.09 -0.18
C GLY A 172 16.63 9.19 -1.42
N GLY A 173 15.65 9.19 -2.32
CA GLY A 173 15.62 8.37 -3.53
C GLY A 173 15.21 6.91 -3.28
N MET A 174 15.09 6.13 -4.36
CA MET A 174 14.55 4.77 -4.35
C MET A 174 15.29 3.82 -3.40
N LYS A 175 16.60 4.03 -3.18
CA LYS A 175 17.40 3.24 -2.22
C LYS A 175 16.88 3.41 -0.79
N VAL A 176 16.71 4.66 -0.35
CA VAL A 176 16.22 4.99 0.99
C VAL A 176 14.81 4.45 1.14
N VAL A 177 13.92 4.76 0.19
CA VAL A 177 12.52 4.28 0.16
C VAL A 177 12.48 2.75 0.29
N GLY A 178 13.26 2.02 -0.51
CA GLY A 178 13.29 0.55 -0.49
C GLY A 178 13.70 -0.04 0.86
N TYR A 179 14.80 0.45 1.44
CA TYR A 179 15.31 -0.09 2.69
C TYR A 179 14.49 0.32 3.92
N THR A 180 13.98 1.55 3.99
CA THR A 180 13.12 1.97 5.11
C THR A 180 11.79 1.22 5.08
N SER A 181 11.21 1.03 3.89
CA SER A 181 10.01 0.20 3.70
C SER A 181 10.20 -1.23 4.20
N ALA A 182 11.38 -1.83 4.03
CA ALA A 182 11.63 -3.19 4.50
C ALA A 182 11.53 -3.33 6.03
N ILE A 183 12.05 -2.35 6.77
CA ILE A 183 11.92 -2.31 8.23
C ILE A 183 10.47 -2.08 8.64
N GLN A 184 9.76 -1.19 7.94
CA GLN A 184 8.37 -0.88 8.23
C GLN A 184 7.46 -2.10 8.08
N VAL A 185 7.64 -2.93 7.04
CA VAL A 185 6.88 -4.18 6.88
C VAL A 185 7.15 -5.17 8.00
N PHE A 186 8.39 -5.27 8.48
CA PHE A 186 8.68 -6.15 9.62
C PHE A 186 7.86 -5.74 10.85
N PHE A 187 7.88 -4.47 11.22
CA PHE A 187 7.10 -3.97 12.36
C PHE A 187 5.59 -4.10 12.16
N LEU A 188 5.11 -3.88 10.93
CA LEU A 188 3.71 -4.05 10.57
C LEU A 188 3.24 -5.50 10.73
N VAL A 189 4.01 -6.47 10.25
CA VAL A 189 3.68 -7.90 10.38
C VAL A 189 3.67 -8.31 11.85
N VAL A 190 4.69 -7.92 12.62
CA VAL A 190 4.76 -8.22 14.05
C VAL A 190 3.60 -7.59 14.81
N SER A 191 3.34 -6.31 14.57
CA SER A 191 2.23 -5.57 15.17
C SER A 191 0.88 -6.20 14.83
N GLY A 192 0.65 -6.59 13.58
CA GLY A 192 -0.58 -7.25 13.16
C GLY A 192 -0.81 -8.61 13.82
N PHE A 193 0.23 -9.41 14.04
CA PHE A 193 0.11 -10.66 14.81
C PHE A 193 -0.18 -10.39 16.30
N ILE A 194 0.44 -9.38 16.89
CA ILE A 194 0.15 -8.97 18.27
C ILE A 194 -1.34 -8.59 18.39
N VAL A 195 -1.84 -7.79 17.45
CA VAL A 195 -3.25 -7.38 17.40
C VAL A 195 -4.17 -8.59 17.27
N LEU A 196 -3.88 -9.53 16.35
CA LEU A 196 -4.63 -10.77 16.20
C LEU A 196 -4.66 -11.56 17.52
N PHE A 197 -3.51 -11.76 18.17
CA PHE A 197 -3.43 -12.55 19.40
C PHE A 197 -4.19 -11.91 20.56
N ILE A 198 -4.16 -10.58 20.65
CA ILE A 198 -4.98 -9.85 21.64
C ILE A 198 -6.46 -10.06 21.36
N ALA A 199 -6.91 -9.87 20.11
CA ALA A 199 -8.31 -10.06 19.74
C ALA A 199 -8.78 -11.50 20.02
N LEU A 200 -7.98 -12.52 19.68
CA LEU A 200 -8.28 -13.91 19.99
C LEU A 200 -8.28 -14.20 21.50
N LYS A 201 -7.36 -13.59 22.27
CA LYS A 201 -7.35 -13.72 23.72
C LYS A 201 -8.60 -13.10 24.35
N MET A 202 -9.09 -11.97 23.84
CA MET A 202 -10.35 -11.38 24.31
C MET A 202 -11.55 -12.30 24.10
N ILE A 203 -11.54 -13.10 23.02
CA ILE A 203 -12.58 -14.10 22.74
C ILE A 203 -12.42 -15.35 23.62
N GLY A 204 -11.18 -15.84 23.77
CA GLY A 204 -10.89 -17.07 24.50
C GLY A 204 -10.81 -16.91 26.02
N GLY A 205 -10.73 -15.68 26.54
CA GLY A 205 -10.56 -15.42 27.96
C GLY A 205 -9.33 -16.13 28.54
N ASP A 206 -9.55 -16.84 29.64
CA ASP A 206 -8.49 -17.58 30.36
C ASP A 206 -8.04 -18.85 29.61
N ASP A 207 -8.86 -19.38 28.70
CA ASP A 207 -8.51 -20.53 27.86
C ASP A 207 -7.54 -20.17 26.71
N GLY A 208 -7.24 -18.87 26.56
CA GLY A 208 -6.20 -18.37 25.67
C GLY A 208 -6.57 -18.33 24.18
N ILE A 209 -5.57 -18.04 23.36
CA ILE A 209 -5.76 -17.67 21.94
C ILE A 209 -6.31 -18.80 21.07
N PHE A 210 -5.97 -20.07 21.37
CA PHE A 210 -6.43 -21.22 20.59
C PHE A 210 -7.91 -21.51 20.85
N ALA A 211 -8.35 -21.36 22.10
CA ALA A 211 -9.76 -21.42 22.43
C ALA A 211 -10.53 -20.30 21.74
N GLY A 212 -9.99 -19.08 21.78
CA GLY A 212 -10.56 -17.93 21.06
C GLY A 212 -10.74 -18.18 19.56
N PHE A 213 -9.73 -18.76 18.89
CA PHE A 213 -9.85 -19.10 17.47
C PHE A 213 -10.89 -20.19 17.20
N ARG A 214 -10.97 -21.21 18.06
CA ARG A 214 -11.97 -22.28 17.95
C ARG A 214 -13.38 -21.74 18.12
N ILE A 215 -13.61 -20.87 19.11
CA ILE A 215 -14.88 -20.18 19.34
C ILE A 215 -15.24 -19.32 18.14
N LEU A 216 -14.30 -18.49 17.66
CA LEU A 216 -14.52 -17.63 16.50
C LEU A 216 -14.97 -18.42 15.27
N ARG A 217 -14.31 -19.55 14.98
CA ARG A 217 -14.67 -20.42 13.84
C ARG A 217 -16.02 -21.11 14.02
N ALA A 218 -16.36 -21.49 15.25
CA ALA A 218 -17.61 -22.20 15.54
C ALA A 218 -18.82 -21.26 15.53
N GLU A 219 -18.68 -20.07 16.09
CA GLU A 219 -19.80 -19.15 16.34
C GLU A 219 -19.94 -18.04 15.28
N ALA A 220 -18.88 -17.74 14.54
CA ALA A 220 -18.91 -16.86 13.36
C ALA A 220 -18.61 -17.66 12.08
N SER A 221 -19.14 -18.88 11.97
CA SER A 221 -18.82 -19.81 10.88
C SER A 221 -19.10 -19.25 9.49
N ASP A 222 -20.14 -18.43 9.35
CA ASP A 222 -20.50 -17.79 8.07
C ASP A 222 -19.42 -16.84 7.56
N HIS A 223 -18.65 -16.23 8.46
CA HIS A 223 -17.50 -15.38 8.13
C HIS A 223 -16.27 -16.18 7.71
N PHE A 224 -16.30 -17.52 7.68
CA PHE A 224 -15.20 -18.33 7.14
C PHE A 224 -15.51 -18.91 5.76
N HIS A 225 -16.69 -18.61 5.18
CA HIS A 225 -16.99 -18.97 3.80
C HIS A 225 -16.16 -18.13 2.82
N MET A 226 -15.52 -18.79 1.86
CA MET A 226 -14.65 -18.13 0.88
C MET A 226 -15.37 -17.70 -0.39
N ILE A 227 -16.45 -18.38 -0.75
CA ILE A 227 -17.17 -18.20 -2.01
C ILE A 227 -18.65 -18.00 -1.69
N PHE A 228 -19.16 -16.80 -1.99
CA PHE A 228 -20.56 -16.48 -1.73
C PHE A 228 -21.49 -17.10 -2.78
N LYS A 229 -22.65 -17.54 -2.30
CA LYS A 229 -23.79 -17.92 -3.12
C LYS A 229 -24.59 -16.68 -3.52
N LYS A 230 -25.39 -16.77 -4.59
CA LYS A 230 -26.13 -15.62 -5.17
C LYS A 230 -27.16 -14.98 -4.24
N ASP A 231 -27.65 -15.73 -3.27
CA ASP A 231 -28.59 -15.32 -2.23
C ASP A 231 -27.90 -14.61 -1.04
N ASN A 232 -26.57 -14.63 -0.96
CA ASN A 232 -25.84 -13.88 0.04
C ASN A 232 -25.91 -12.37 -0.27
N PRO A 233 -26.29 -11.51 0.69
CA PRO A 233 -26.36 -10.06 0.48
C PRO A 233 -25.05 -9.43 -0.03
N ASN A 234 -23.92 -10.03 0.33
CA ASN A 234 -22.58 -9.58 -0.04
C ASN A 234 -22.08 -10.14 -1.39
N TYR A 235 -22.91 -10.89 -2.12
CA TYR A 235 -22.53 -11.49 -3.41
C TYR A 235 -22.13 -10.42 -4.44
N ILE A 236 -22.73 -9.23 -4.39
CA ILE A 236 -22.43 -8.16 -5.33
C ILE A 236 -20.98 -7.66 -5.20
N ASP A 237 -20.43 -7.68 -3.98
CA ASP A 237 -19.06 -7.24 -3.70
C ASP A 237 -18.03 -8.32 -4.06
N LEU A 238 -18.37 -9.59 -3.83
CA LEU A 238 -17.55 -10.77 -4.12
C LEU A 238 -18.39 -11.84 -4.84
N PRO A 239 -18.53 -11.76 -6.19
CA PRO A 239 -19.51 -12.56 -6.93
C PRO A 239 -19.08 -14.01 -7.15
N GLY A 240 -19.07 -14.79 -6.06
CA GLY A 240 -18.81 -16.22 -6.05
C GLY A 240 -17.51 -16.61 -6.77
N MET A 241 -17.58 -17.59 -7.67
CA MET A 241 -16.43 -18.11 -8.40
C MET A 241 -15.74 -17.09 -9.33
N SER A 242 -16.40 -15.98 -9.67
CA SER A 242 -15.77 -14.92 -10.48
C SER A 242 -14.58 -14.28 -9.76
N VAL A 243 -14.51 -14.38 -8.43
CA VAL A 243 -13.36 -13.99 -7.63
C VAL A 243 -12.10 -14.76 -8.01
N LEU A 244 -12.23 -16.04 -8.39
CA LEU A 244 -11.09 -16.89 -8.79
C LEU A 244 -10.84 -16.89 -10.30
N LEU A 245 -11.89 -16.72 -11.11
CA LEU A 245 -11.84 -16.94 -12.55
C LEU A 245 -12.07 -15.67 -13.40
N GLY A 246 -12.47 -14.56 -12.78
CA GLY A 246 -12.94 -13.36 -13.47
C GLY A 246 -12.11 -12.12 -13.17
N GLY A 247 -12.81 -11.02 -12.82
CA GLY A 247 -12.24 -9.68 -12.75
C GLY A 247 -11.09 -9.48 -11.77
N MET A 248 -10.96 -10.34 -10.76
CA MET A 248 -9.84 -10.26 -9.80
C MET A 248 -8.47 -10.45 -10.47
N TRP A 249 -8.40 -11.24 -11.54
CA TRP A 249 -7.17 -11.36 -12.34
C TRP A 249 -6.79 -10.04 -13.00
N ILE A 250 -7.77 -9.31 -13.54
CA ILE A 250 -7.54 -8.02 -14.19
C ILE A 250 -7.03 -7.01 -13.16
N ALA A 251 -7.68 -6.94 -12.00
CA ALA A 251 -7.27 -6.06 -10.91
C ALA A 251 -5.83 -6.37 -10.44
N ASN A 252 -5.55 -7.64 -10.14
CA ASN A 252 -4.25 -8.05 -9.61
C ASN A 252 -3.13 -7.94 -10.65
N LEU A 253 -3.33 -8.40 -11.88
CA LEU A 253 -2.28 -8.35 -12.91
C LEU A 253 -1.97 -6.91 -13.31
N ASN A 254 -2.99 -6.03 -13.39
CA ASN A 254 -2.76 -4.62 -13.58
C ASN A 254 -1.95 -4.00 -12.43
N TYR A 255 -2.36 -4.29 -11.19
CA TYR A 255 -1.75 -3.70 -10.01
C TYR A 255 -0.30 -4.16 -9.80
N TRP A 256 -0.03 -5.46 -9.90
CA TRP A 256 1.29 -6.03 -9.60
C TRP A 256 2.21 -6.07 -10.82
N GLY A 257 1.66 -6.17 -12.02
CA GLY A 257 2.42 -6.30 -13.25
C GLY A 257 2.68 -4.96 -13.94
N CYS A 258 1.68 -4.10 -14.00
CA CYS A 258 1.67 -2.94 -14.92
C CYS A 258 1.76 -1.58 -14.21
N ASN A 259 1.76 -1.55 -12.87
CA ASN A 259 1.69 -0.32 -12.10
C ASN A 259 3.09 0.21 -11.73
N GLN A 260 3.38 1.48 -12.05
CA GLN A 260 4.73 2.04 -11.87
C GLN A 260 5.25 1.87 -10.44
N TYR A 261 4.54 2.36 -9.42
CA TYR A 261 5.07 2.37 -8.04
C TYR A 261 5.26 0.99 -7.41
N ILE A 262 4.64 -0.04 -7.98
CA ILE A 262 4.83 -1.43 -7.57
C ILE A 262 5.99 -2.03 -8.36
N THR A 263 5.86 -2.13 -9.68
CA THR A 263 6.82 -2.80 -10.55
C THR A 263 8.22 -2.16 -10.50
N GLN A 264 8.30 -0.83 -10.33
CA GLN A 264 9.55 -0.05 -10.31
C GLN A 264 10.60 -0.59 -9.32
N ARG A 265 10.17 -1.14 -8.18
CA ARG A 265 11.08 -1.67 -7.14
C ARG A 265 11.94 -2.84 -7.62
N ALA A 266 11.45 -3.58 -8.62
CA ALA A 266 12.15 -4.73 -9.19
C ALA A 266 12.94 -4.37 -10.47
N LEU A 267 12.64 -3.24 -11.12
CA LEU A 267 13.26 -2.82 -12.39
C LEU A 267 14.75 -2.51 -12.26
N GLY A 268 15.20 -2.09 -11.08
CA GLY A 268 16.61 -1.80 -10.82
C GLY A 268 17.46 -3.03 -10.55
N ALA A 269 16.87 -4.22 -10.42
CA ALA A 269 17.60 -5.41 -9.99
C ALA A 269 17.91 -6.35 -11.16
N SER A 270 18.89 -7.23 -10.99
CA SER A 270 19.09 -8.35 -11.92
C SER A 270 17.89 -9.29 -11.86
N LEU A 271 17.56 -9.96 -12.98
CA LEU A 271 16.38 -10.84 -13.05
C LEU A 271 16.32 -11.90 -11.93
N PRO A 272 17.42 -12.58 -11.53
CA PRO A 272 17.38 -13.50 -10.40
C PRO A 272 17.02 -12.83 -9.06
N VAL A 273 17.54 -11.61 -8.82
CA VAL A 273 17.28 -10.86 -7.59
C VAL A 273 15.85 -10.33 -7.57
N ALA A 274 15.38 -9.77 -8.70
CA ALA A 274 14.01 -9.32 -8.89
C ALA A 274 13.01 -10.47 -8.64
N ARG A 275 13.24 -11.64 -9.25
CA ARG A 275 12.39 -12.83 -9.06
C ARG A 275 12.34 -13.27 -7.60
N LYS A 276 13.49 -13.41 -6.94
CA LYS A 276 13.54 -13.78 -5.51
C LYS A 276 12.78 -12.76 -4.65
N GLY A 277 12.91 -11.47 -4.96
CA GLY A 277 12.18 -10.43 -4.24
C GLY A 277 10.67 -10.49 -4.44
N ILE A 278 10.21 -10.69 -5.68
CA ILE A 278 8.78 -10.82 -5.98
C ILE A 278 8.18 -12.09 -5.36
N LEU A 279 8.91 -13.21 -5.38
CA LEU A 279 8.48 -14.44 -4.71
C LEU A 279 8.43 -14.28 -3.18
N PHE A 280 9.36 -13.52 -2.60
CA PHE A 280 9.30 -13.17 -1.18
C PHE A 280 8.08 -12.28 -0.87
N ALA A 281 7.74 -11.32 -1.74
CA ALA A 281 6.50 -10.57 -1.61
C ALA A 281 5.26 -11.48 -1.71
N ALA A 282 5.25 -12.45 -2.63
CA ALA A 282 4.16 -13.42 -2.73
C ALA A 282 3.99 -14.24 -1.43
N PHE A 283 5.09 -14.64 -0.80
CA PHE A 283 5.04 -15.28 0.52
C PHE A 283 4.45 -14.35 1.59
N LEU A 284 4.93 -13.10 1.68
CA LEU A 284 4.41 -12.13 2.65
C LEU A 284 2.92 -11.84 2.42
N LYS A 285 2.45 -11.84 1.17
CA LYS A 285 1.02 -11.70 0.84
C LYS A 285 0.15 -12.76 1.48
N MET A 286 0.65 -14.00 1.60
CA MET A 286 -0.09 -15.07 2.28
C MET A 286 -0.35 -14.79 3.76
N LEU A 287 0.49 -13.97 4.40
CA LEU A 287 0.34 -13.59 5.81
C LEU A 287 -0.70 -12.50 6.02
N MET A 288 -1.02 -11.69 4.99
CA MET A 288 -1.84 -10.49 5.13
C MET A 288 -3.25 -10.74 5.68
N PRO A 289 -3.99 -11.79 5.24
CA PRO A 289 -5.28 -12.10 5.82
C PRO A 289 -5.26 -12.38 7.32
N PHE A 290 -4.17 -12.96 7.84
CA PHE A 290 -4.06 -13.24 9.26
C PHE A 290 -3.88 -11.96 10.08
N ILE A 291 -3.17 -10.98 9.54
CA ILE A 291 -2.84 -9.76 10.29
C ILE A 291 -3.82 -8.61 10.09
N ILE A 292 -4.69 -8.66 9.07
CA ILE A 292 -5.67 -7.58 8.77
C ILE A 292 -7.11 -8.11 8.73
N VAL A 293 -7.39 -9.24 8.07
CA VAL A 293 -8.76 -9.73 7.89
C VAL A 293 -9.27 -10.47 9.13
N LEU A 294 -8.50 -11.42 9.67
CA LEU A 294 -8.89 -12.17 10.86
C LEU A 294 -9.18 -11.28 12.08
N PRO A 295 -8.41 -10.22 12.37
CA PRO A 295 -8.78 -9.28 13.43
C PRO A 295 -10.12 -8.59 13.17
N GLY A 296 -10.48 -8.31 11.91
CA GLY A 296 -11.80 -7.80 11.54
C GLY A 296 -12.93 -8.78 11.87
N ILE A 297 -12.74 -10.07 11.60
CA ILE A 297 -13.69 -11.14 11.97
C ILE A 297 -13.81 -11.25 13.49
N ALA A 298 -12.69 -11.16 14.21
CA ALA A 298 -12.70 -11.16 15.67
C ALA A 298 -13.50 -9.97 16.22
N MET A 299 -13.33 -8.78 15.65
CA MET A 299 -14.13 -7.60 16.01
C MET A 299 -15.61 -7.77 15.72
N TYR A 300 -15.99 -8.45 14.63
CA TYR A 300 -17.38 -8.81 14.35
C TYR A 300 -17.97 -9.67 15.47
N TYR A 301 -17.27 -10.73 15.85
CA TYR A 301 -17.73 -11.59 16.94
C TYR A 301 -17.85 -10.83 18.26
N LEU A 302 -16.84 -10.03 18.63
CA LEU A 302 -16.85 -9.22 19.85
C LEU A 302 -18.03 -8.22 19.86
N HIS A 303 -18.34 -7.62 18.71
CA HIS A 303 -19.46 -6.70 18.52
C HIS A 303 -20.81 -7.40 18.69
N GLU A 304 -21.03 -8.52 18.00
CA GLU A 304 -22.30 -9.26 18.04
C GLU A 304 -22.60 -9.83 19.43
N LYS A 305 -21.57 -10.27 20.15
CA LYS A 305 -21.70 -10.75 21.53
C LYS A 305 -21.82 -9.63 22.57
N GLY A 306 -21.76 -8.36 22.16
CA GLY A 306 -21.83 -7.22 23.08
C GLY A 306 -20.65 -7.12 24.05
N ILE A 307 -19.51 -7.73 23.71
CA ILE A 307 -18.28 -7.69 24.52
C ILE A 307 -17.63 -6.30 24.42
N ILE A 308 -17.80 -5.65 23.27
CA ILE A 308 -17.35 -4.27 23.03
C ILE A 308 -18.56 -3.36 22.83
N ASN A 309 -18.42 -2.06 23.15
CA ASN A 309 -19.47 -1.08 22.91
C ASN A 309 -19.75 -1.00 21.39
N LYS A 310 -21.01 -1.22 20.99
CA LYS A 310 -21.44 -1.18 19.59
C LYS A 310 -21.20 0.17 18.91
N GLU A 311 -21.21 1.26 19.68
CA GLU A 311 -20.91 2.60 19.18
C GLU A 311 -19.46 2.77 18.67
N LEU A 312 -18.53 1.91 19.11
CA LEU A 312 -17.13 1.98 18.67
C LEU A 312 -16.98 1.73 17.16
N ILE A 313 -17.82 0.89 16.59
CA ILE A 313 -17.84 0.60 15.16
C ILE A 313 -18.98 1.36 14.48
N GLY A 314 -20.13 1.50 15.16
CA GLY A 314 -21.31 2.15 14.61
C GLY A 314 -21.88 1.39 13.41
N THR A 315 -22.51 2.10 12.49
CA THR A 315 -23.09 1.51 11.26
C THR A 315 -22.08 1.30 10.14
N GLU A 316 -20.82 1.72 10.33
CA GLU A 316 -19.78 1.69 9.30
C GLU A 316 -18.66 0.73 9.66
N SER A 317 -18.51 -0.34 8.87
CA SER A 317 -17.46 -1.33 9.06
C SER A 317 -16.03 -0.75 8.96
N ASN A 318 -15.83 0.40 8.33
CA ASN A 318 -14.50 1.03 8.20
C ASN A 318 -13.89 1.50 9.53
N ARG A 319 -14.71 1.70 10.57
CA ARG A 319 -14.22 2.03 11.92
C ARG A 319 -13.63 0.83 12.66
N THR A 320 -13.80 -0.39 12.13
CA THR A 320 -13.33 -1.64 12.74
C THR A 320 -11.86 -1.60 13.15
N TYR A 321 -10.98 -1.16 12.24
CA TYR A 321 -9.55 -1.12 12.53
C TYR A 321 -9.23 -0.11 13.64
N SER A 322 -9.79 1.10 13.56
CA SER A 322 -9.60 2.12 14.61
C SER A 322 -10.14 1.65 15.97
N ALA A 323 -11.32 1.02 15.99
CA ALA A 323 -11.92 0.45 17.20
C ALA A 323 -11.03 -0.66 17.79
N LEU A 324 -10.48 -1.54 16.96
CA LEU A 324 -9.54 -2.56 17.41
C LEU A 324 -8.29 -1.96 18.08
N LEU A 325 -7.79 -0.83 17.57
CA LEU A 325 -6.64 -0.15 18.15
C LEU A 325 -6.92 0.50 19.51
N THR A 326 -8.16 0.88 19.81
CA THR A 326 -8.50 1.43 21.13
C THR A 326 -8.49 0.34 22.21
N LEU A 327 -8.78 -0.91 21.83
CA LEU A 327 -8.79 -2.08 22.71
C LEU A 327 -7.39 -2.62 23.05
N LEU A 328 -6.34 -2.11 22.40
CA LEU A 328 -4.97 -2.55 22.68
C LEU A 328 -4.50 -2.04 24.05
N PRO A 329 -3.73 -2.86 24.79
CA PRO A 329 -3.06 -2.42 26.01
C PRO A 329 -2.13 -1.25 25.75
N ASP A 330 -1.94 -0.44 26.79
CA ASP A 330 -0.96 0.65 26.78
C ASP A 330 0.44 0.12 26.46
N GLY A 331 1.22 0.90 25.71
CA GLY A 331 2.50 0.50 25.14
C GLY A 331 2.35 -0.24 23.81
N ILE A 332 1.53 -1.29 23.75
CA ILE A 332 1.25 -2.02 22.50
C ILE A 332 0.49 -1.12 21.52
N LYS A 333 -0.46 -0.33 22.03
CA LYS A 333 -1.14 0.72 21.28
C LYS A 333 -0.15 1.67 20.59
N GLY A 334 0.84 2.17 21.33
CA GLY A 334 1.94 2.98 20.77
C GLY A 334 2.72 2.28 19.65
N VAL A 335 3.09 1.00 19.83
CA VAL A 335 3.81 0.22 18.80
C VAL A 335 2.98 0.11 17.52
N THR A 336 1.69 -0.21 17.64
CA THR A 336 0.82 -0.42 16.49
C THR A 336 0.51 0.87 15.74
N ILE A 337 0.28 1.98 16.46
CA ILE A 337 0.10 3.30 15.84
C ILE A 337 1.38 3.72 15.12
N ALA A 338 2.55 3.47 15.72
CA ALA A 338 3.83 3.76 15.09
C ALA A 338 4.02 2.95 13.79
N ALA A 339 3.76 1.63 13.83
CA ALA A 339 3.82 0.78 12.65
C ALA A 339 2.83 1.21 11.56
N PHE A 340 1.61 1.61 11.94
CA PHE A 340 0.60 2.13 11.03
C PHE A 340 1.06 3.43 10.38
N ALA A 341 1.44 4.43 11.18
CA ALA A 341 1.88 5.74 10.67
C ALA A 341 3.10 5.61 9.75
N ALA A 342 4.03 4.71 10.10
CA ALA A 342 5.18 4.41 9.27
C ALA A 342 4.80 3.81 7.92
N THR A 343 3.83 2.91 7.91
CA THR A 343 3.30 2.28 6.69
C THR A 343 2.64 3.31 5.78
N VAL A 344 1.88 4.25 6.35
CA VAL A 344 1.33 5.39 5.59
C VAL A 344 2.43 6.23 4.97
N VAL A 345 3.44 6.62 5.76
CA VAL A 345 4.62 7.37 5.27
C VAL A 345 5.35 6.60 4.17
N ALA A 346 5.50 5.27 4.31
CA ALA A 346 6.13 4.40 3.31
C ALA A 346 5.40 4.44 1.97
N SER A 347 4.07 4.30 2.03
CA SER A 347 3.21 4.30 0.85
C SER A 347 3.22 5.67 0.17
N LEU A 348 3.10 6.76 0.93
CA LEU A 348 3.24 8.13 0.41
C LEU A 348 4.59 8.35 -0.27
N ALA A 349 5.69 7.99 0.41
CA ALA A 349 7.04 8.16 -0.12
C ALA A 349 7.24 7.37 -1.43
N ALA A 350 6.69 6.16 -1.53
CA ALA A 350 6.72 5.37 -2.75
C ALA A 350 5.91 6.02 -3.89
N LYS A 351 4.70 6.52 -3.60
CA LYS A 351 3.84 7.17 -4.59
C LYS A 351 4.47 8.45 -5.14
N VAL A 352 4.96 9.35 -4.27
CA VAL A 352 5.60 10.60 -4.71
C VAL A 352 6.91 10.34 -5.46
N ASN A 353 7.65 9.27 -5.12
CA ASN A 353 8.83 8.87 -5.88
C ASN A 353 8.47 8.40 -7.31
N SER A 354 7.40 7.64 -7.48
CA SER A 354 6.93 7.23 -8.80
C SER A 354 6.34 8.38 -9.61
N ILE A 355 5.60 9.31 -8.98
CA ILE A 355 5.18 10.56 -9.61
C ILE A 355 6.39 11.33 -10.13
N SER A 356 7.41 11.47 -9.28
CA SER A 356 8.66 12.12 -9.61
C SER A 356 9.37 11.47 -10.80
N THR A 357 9.40 10.14 -10.84
CA THR A 357 10.01 9.38 -11.94
C THR A 357 9.25 9.56 -13.24
N ILE A 358 7.92 9.36 -13.24
CA ILE A 358 7.07 9.52 -14.42
C ILE A 358 7.16 10.95 -14.95
N PHE A 359 6.96 11.95 -14.09
CA PHE A 359 7.02 13.35 -14.51
C PHE A 359 8.37 13.70 -15.11
N THR A 360 9.47 13.29 -14.46
CA THR A 360 10.81 13.66 -14.91
C THR A 360 11.20 12.95 -16.20
N LEU A 361 11.02 11.63 -16.28
CA LEU A 361 11.54 10.82 -17.39
C LEU A 361 10.58 10.77 -18.58
N ASP A 362 9.27 10.78 -18.34
CA ASP A 362 8.27 10.60 -19.39
C ASP A 362 7.63 11.90 -19.87
N ILE A 363 7.65 12.95 -19.05
CA ILE A 363 7.09 14.26 -19.42
C ILE A 363 8.21 15.28 -19.63
N TYR A 364 8.95 15.62 -18.58
CA TYR A 364 9.97 16.67 -18.61
C TYR A 364 11.05 16.39 -19.66
N LYS A 365 11.73 15.24 -19.57
CA LYS A 365 12.80 14.87 -20.51
C LYS A 365 12.28 14.76 -21.95
N LYS A 366 11.05 14.27 -22.17
CA LYS A 366 10.54 14.02 -23.54
C LYS A 366 9.93 15.25 -24.20
N ALA A 367 9.18 16.06 -23.45
CA ALA A 367 8.39 17.16 -23.98
C ALA A 367 9.00 18.55 -23.71
N PHE A 368 9.74 18.73 -22.61
CA PHE A 368 10.25 20.04 -22.20
C PHE A 368 11.74 20.21 -22.48
N LYS A 369 12.58 19.21 -22.16
CA LYS A 369 14.03 19.31 -22.34
C LYS A 369 14.69 17.94 -22.61
N LYS A 370 14.88 17.63 -23.90
CA LYS A 370 15.42 16.35 -24.39
C LYS A 370 16.87 16.09 -23.96
N ASP A 371 17.67 17.14 -23.91
CA ASP A 371 19.10 17.09 -23.58
C ASP A 371 19.38 17.44 -22.10
N ALA A 372 18.38 17.26 -21.23
CA ALA A 372 18.54 17.49 -19.79
C ALA A 372 19.63 16.58 -19.21
N SER A 373 20.54 17.17 -18.43
CA SER A 373 21.62 16.44 -17.76
C SER A 373 21.10 15.59 -16.61
N GLU A 374 21.88 14.59 -16.18
CA GLU A 374 21.50 13.72 -15.05
C GLU A 374 21.25 14.52 -13.76
N SER A 375 22.06 15.54 -13.48
CA SER A 375 21.88 16.40 -12.30
C SER A 375 20.61 17.24 -12.37
N GLU A 376 20.25 17.72 -13.57
CA GLU A 376 19.01 18.43 -13.81
C GLU A 376 17.79 17.53 -13.62
N LEU A 377 17.82 16.30 -14.15
CA LEU A 377 16.76 15.31 -13.96
C LEU A 377 16.55 15.01 -12.47
N VAL A 378 17.62 14.80 -11.70
CA VAL A 378 17.50 14.60 -10.24
C VAL A 378 16.90 15.83 -9.54
N LYS A 379 17.29 17.05 -9.95
CA LYS A 379 16.74 18.29 -9.38
C LYS A 379 15.24 18.42 -9.68
N ILE A 380 14.84 18.19 -10.92
CA ILE A 380 13.42 18.22 -11.34
C ILE A 380 12.63 17.14 -10.61
N GLY A 381 13.20 15.94 -10.46
CA GLY A 381 12.58 14.87 -9.69
C GLY A 381 12.30 15.28 -8.23
N LYS A 382 13.26 15.90 -7.55
CA LYS A 382 13.07 16.40 -6.18
C LYS A 382 12.01 17.49 -6.10
N ILE A 383 11.96 18.39 -7.08
CA ILE A 383 10.92 19.43 -7.17
C ILE A 383 9.53 18.78 -7.36
N ALA A 384 9.43 17.76 -8.23
CA ALA A 384 8.18 17.04 -8.46
C ALA A 384 7.65 16.34 -7.19
N ILE A 385 8.54 15.81 -6.33
CA ILE A 385 8.15 15.26 -5.02
C ILE A 385 7.48 16.34 -4.16
N ILE A 386 8.11 17.50 -4.03
CA ILE A 386 7.61 18.59 -3.18
C ILE A 386 6.28 19.12 -3.72
N ILE A 387 6.20 19.39 -5.02
CA ILE A 387 4.98 19.92 -5.66
C ILE A 387 3.83 18.93 -5.57
N SER A 388 4.04 17.66 -5.92
CA SER A 388 2.98 16.65 -5.87
C SER A 388 2.47 16.42 -4.45
N THR A 389 3.36 16.46 -3.45
CA THR A 389 2.95 16.36 -2.04
C THR A 389 2.15 17.59 -1.61
N ALA A 390 2.58 18.80 -1.99
CA ALA A 390 1.84 20.03 -1.69
C ALA A 390 0.43 20.02 -2.30
N ILE A 391 0.30 19.57 -3.55
CA ILE A 391 -1.01 19.35 -4.19
C ILE A 391 -1.82 18.31 -3.40
N GLY A 392 -1.21 17.19 -3.00
CA GLY A 392 -1.85 16.17 -2.18
C GLY A 392 -2.40 16.72 -0.86
N ILE A 393 -1.65 17.59 -0.16
CA ILE A 393 -2.12 18.28 1.05
C ILE A 393 -3.33 19.17 0.73
N LEU A 394 -3.25 20.01 -0.30
CA LEU A 394 -4.34 20.91 -0.68
C LEU A 394 -5.61 20.13 -1.04
N LEU A 395 -5.49 19.05 -1.82
CA LEU A 395 -6.60 18.19 -2.17
C LEU A 395 -7.18 17.48 -0.93
N THR A 396 -6.32 17.00 -0.03
CA THR A 396 -6.75 16.34 1.22
C THR A 396 -7.58 17.29 2.10
N LEU A 397 -7.10 18.51 2.30
CA LEU A 397 -7.77 19.51 3.13
C LEU A 397 -9.01 20.10 2.46
N GLY A 398 -9.01 20.23 1.13
CA GLY A 398 -10.12 20.84 0.38
C GLY A 398 -11.23 19.88 -0.04
N LEU A 399 -10.89 18.63 -0.37
CA LEU A 399 -11.81 17.64 -0.96
C LEU A 399 -11.90 16.32 -0.18
N GLY A 400 -10.96 16.04 0.73
CA GLY A 400 -10.88 14.75 1.40
C GLY A 400 -12.17 14.37 2.14
N ASP A 401 -12.72 15.31 2.91
CA ASP A 401 -13.97 15.10 3.64
C ASP A 401 -15.18 14.97 2.71
N SER A 402 -15.24 15.80 1.66
CA SER A 402 -16.30 15.72 0.65
C SER A 402 -16.30 14.38 -0.10
N LEU A 403 -15.13 13.78 -0.33
CA LEU A 403 -15.03 12.54 -1.12
C LEU A 403 -15.05 11.27 -0.26
N MET A 404 -14.52 11.33 0.97
CA MET A 404 -14.24 10.15 1.81
C MET A 404 -14.56 10.37 3.30
N GLY A 405 -15.25 11.44 3.65
CA GLY A 405 -15.71 11.71 5.03
C GLY A 405 -16.83 10.78 5.49
N GLU A 406 -17.45 11.12 6.61
CA GLU A 406 -18.49 10.29 7.24
C GLU A 406 -19.59 9.89 6.24
N GLY A 407 -20.00 8.62 6.25
CA GLY A 407 -20.96 8.05 5.31
C GLY A 407 -20.34 7.48 4.03
N LYS A 408 -19.05 7.70 3.76
CA LYS A 408 -18.39 7.32 2.49
C LYS A 408 -17.29 6.29 2.68
N GLN A 409 -17.20 5.34 1.76
CA GLN A 409 -16.14 4.32 1.78
C GLN A 409 -14.93 4.79 0.95
N GLY A 410 -13.88 5.27 1.61
CA GLY A 410 -12.64 5.71 0.95
C GLY A 410 -11.97 4.62 0.10
N PHE A 411 -12.07 3.34 0.51
CA PHE A 411 -11.60 2.22 -0.32
C PHE A 411 -12.40 2.08 -1.62
N GLN A 412 -13.72 2.24 -1.57
CA GLN A 412 -14.59 2.18 -2.75
C GLN A 412 -14.29 3.32 -3.72
N TYR A 413 -14.06 4.54 -3.22
CA TYR A 413 -13.57 5.67 -4.03
C TYR A 413 -12.32 5.25 -4.83
N ILE A 414 -11.28 4.74 -4.16
CA ILE A 414 -10.04 4.34 -4.83
C ILE A 414 -10.31 3.29 -5.91
N GLN A 415 -11.11 2.27 -5.58
CA GLN A 415 -11.39 1.15 -6.48
C GLN A 415 -12.23 1.56 -7.69
N GLU A 416 -13.22 2.42 -7.52
CA GLU A 416 -14.08 2.91 -8.60
C GLU A 416 -13.27 3.74 -9.60
N TYR A 417 -12.55 4.76 -9.12
CA TYR A 417 -11.75 5.63 -9.99
C TYR A 417 -10.56 4.91 -10.63
N THR A 418 -9.94 3.97 -9.92
CA THR A 418 -8.89 3.11 -10.49
C THR A 418 -9.46 2.09 -11.48
N GLY A 419 -10.68 1.60 -11.22
CA GLY A 419 -11.40 0.62 -12.03
C GLY A 419 -11.84 1.14 -13.40
N PHE A 420 -12.11 2.43 -13.53
CA PHE A 420 -12.40 3.03 -14.84
C PHE A 420 -11.24 2.94 -15.84
N VAL A 421 -10.00 2.85 -15.33
CA VAL A 421 -8.80 2.95 -16.18
C VAL A 421 -8.05 1.61 -16.24
N SER A 422 -8.04 0.86 -15.14
CA SER A 422 -7.23 -0.36 -14.98
C SER A 422 -7.45 -1.43 -16.06
N PRO A 423 -8.68 -1.78 -16.48
CA PRO A 423 -8.90 -2.80 -17.50
C PRO A 423 -8.32 -2.42 -18.86
N GLY A 424 -8.48 -1.15 -19.26
CA GLY A 424 -7.94 -0.63 -20.52
C GLY A 424 -6.42 -0.61 -20.53
N ILE A 425 -5.80 -0.16 -19.43
CA ILE A 425 -4.35 -0.21 -19.25
C ILE A 425 -3.87 -1.66 -19.32
N PHE A 426 -4.50 -2.55 -18.57
CA PHE A 426 -4.10 -3.95 -18.54
C PHE A 426 -4.16 -4.61 -19.92
N ALA A 427 -5.23 -4.36 -20.68
CA ALA A 427 -5.34 -4.86 -22.05
C ALA A 427 -4.19 -4.37 -22.94
N MET A 428 -3.82 -3.09 -22.86
CA MET A 428 -2.68 -2.55 -23.60
C MET A 428 -1.36 -3.20 -23.20
N PHE A 429 -1.13 -3.43 -21.91
CA PHE A 429 0.09 -4.11 -21.48
C PHE A 429 0.12 -5.57 -21.91
N LEU A 430 -0.98 -6.30 -21.72
CA LEU A 430 -1.06 -7.72 -22.05
C LEU A 430 -0.84 -7.97 -23.55
N LEU A 431 -1.51 -7.19 -24.40
CA LEU A 431 -1.27 -7.23 -25.85
C LEU A 431 0.15 -6.78 -26.18
N GLY A 432 0.65 -5.74 -25.50
CA GLY A 432 2.00 -5.25 -25.70
C GLY A 432 3.09 -6.29 -25.40
N PHE A 433 2.85 -7.16 -24.41
CA PHE A 433 3.77 -8.23 -24.03
C PHE A 433 3.74 -9.44 -24.95
N PHE A 434 2.53 -9.89 -25.32
CA PHE A 434 2.33 -11.25 -25.84
C PHE A 434 1.73 -11.30 -27.24
N TRP A 435 1.21 -10.18 -27.76
CA TRP A 435 0.68 -10.09 -29.13
C TRP A 435 1.66 -9.32 -30.01
N LYS A 436 2.19 -9.98 -31.04
CA LYS A 436 3.21 -9.41 -31.94
C LYS A 436 2.65 -8.30 -32.80
#